data_AF-A0AAQ1GPI6-F1
#
_entry.id   AF-A0AAQ1GPI6-F1
#
_cell.length_a   1.000
_cell.length_b   1.000
_cell.length_c   1.000
_cell.angle_alpha   90.00
_cell.angle_beta   90.00
_cell.angle_gamma   90.00
#
_symmetry.space_group_name_H-M   'P 1'
#
loop_
_entity.id
_entity.type
_entity.pdbx_description
1 polymer ?
#
loop_
_entity_poly.entity_id
_entity_poly.type
_entity_poly.pdbx_seq_one_letter_code
_entity_poly.pdbx_strand_id
1 'polypeptide(L)'
;MLWKEYARRDQTRREHLLELQAALQLRLLTVRDYRPAVQALVDLAMQADKGLVLAQALVGYLRQQAILLPGANVIERICAEAVTRATRRIYDVLTLSLSDEHRTRLDQLLTRRDDGRMTWLAWLRLPPGKASSRQMLKHIDRLKILHAIDLPAGLDRMVHRNRLLKIAREGAQMTPADLARFEKQRRHATLVAIVIEATATVTDEIVDLHDRIIGRLFNAAKKKHQEQFHRSGKAINDKVRLYGKLGRALLEAKENGGDAFRAIESVMSWEVFTKSVSEAEQLAQPEAFDFLHQIGDHYATLRRYVPAFLDILKLRAAPAATNVLDAVDTIRAMDNDGVRKMPADAPTAFVKPRWRPLVMPGGGIDRRYYELCALAALRNALRSGDIWVQGSRQFRDFDDYLLPTENFQAIMQGNVLPLPIFADCDPYLKERRQLLEQRLATASPPITGCPMRSSLNRA
;
A
#
# COMPACT_ATOMS: atom_id res chain seq x y z
N MET A 1 -57.42 14.15 26.67
CA MET A 1 -57.02 13.37 27.87
C MET A 1 -57.33 11.86 27.76
N LEU A 2 -58.27 11.40 26.92
CA LEU A 2 -58.62 9.97 26.76
C LEU A 2 -57.49 9.04 26.29
N TRP A 3 -56.56 9.50 25.45
CA TRP A 3 -55.44 8.67 24.97
C TRP A 3 -54.43 8.30 26.06
N LYS A 4 -54.35 9.07 27.15
CA LYS A 4 -53.47 8.78 28.29
C LYS A 4 -53.99 7.63 29.16
N GLU A 5 -55.27 7.27 29.02
CA GLU A 5 -55.90 6.17 29.76
C GLU A 5 -56.17 4.93 28.88
N TYR A 6 -56.02 5.08 27.56
CA TYR A 6 -56.08 3.99 26.60
C TYR A 6 -55.02 2.93 26.93
N ALA A 7 -55.44 1.65 26.94
CA ALA A 7 -54.62 0.49 27.31
C ALA A 7 -54.15 0.40 28.78
N ARG A 8 -54.75 1.14 29.74
CA ARG A 8 -54.55 0.89 31.19
C ARG A 8 -55.04 -0.50 31.63
N ARG A 9 -56.09 -1.03 30.96
CA ARG A 9 -56.54 -2.42 31.13
C ARG A 9 -55.79 -3.31 30.16
N ASP A 10 -55.03 -4.28 30.68
CA ASP A 10 -54.25 -5.23 29.87
C ASP A 10 -55.09 -5.98 28.84
N GLN A 11 -56.35 -6.29 29.17
CA GLN A 11 -57.26 -6.98 28.27
C GLN A 11 -57.58 -6.16 27.01
N THR A 12 -57.88 -4.87 27.15
CA THR A 12 -58.13 -3.96 26.02
C THR A 12 -56.91 -3.85 25.12
N ARG A 13 -55.70 -3.84 25.69
CA ARG A 13 -54.45 -3.85 24.91
C ARG A 13 -54.30 -5.14 24.09
N ARG A 14 -54.61 -6.29 24.69
CA ARG A 14 -54.49 -7.60 24.04
C ARG A 14 -55.53 -7.80 22.93
N GLU A 15 -56.78 -7.45 23.19
CA GLU A 15 -57.88 -7.55 22.23
C GLU A 15 -57.61 -6.67 21.00
N HIS A 16 -57.29 -5.39 21.18
CA HIS A 16 -56.98 -4.51 20.06
C HIS A 16 -55.69 -4.91 19.32
N LEU A 17 -54.72 -5.51 20.00
CA LEU A 17 -53.50 -6.02 19.35
C LEU A 17 -53.79 -7.27 18.49
N LEU A 18 -54.81 -8.06 18.83
CA LEU A 18 -55.30 -9.15 17.97
C LEU A 18 -56.09 -8.60 16.78
N GLU A 19 -56.93 -7.58 16.98
CA GLU A 19 -57.66 -6.90 15.89
C GLU A 19 -56.70 -6.25 14.89
N LEU A 20 -55.68 -5.55 15.37
CA LEU A 20 -54.63 -4.96 14.53
C LEU A 20 -53.82 -6.02 13.78
N GLN A 21 -53.54 -7.17 14.41
CA GLN A 21 -52.88 -8.29 13.73
C GLN A 21 -53.73 -8.80 12.57
N ALA A 22 -55.04 -8.99 12.78
CA ALA A 22 -55.95 -9.42 11.71
C ALA A 22 -56.05 -8.37 10.58
N ALA A 23 -56.23 -7.10 10.93
CA ALA A 23 -56.39 -6.01 9.97
C ALA A 23 -55.13 -5.75 9.12
N LEU A 24 -53.95 -5.82 9.74
CA LEU A 24 -52.66 -5.63 9.07
C LEU A 24 -52.06 -6.93 8.51
N GLN A 25 -52.77 -8.05 8.64
CA GLN A 25 -52.31 -9.40 8.26
C GLN A 25 -50.95 -9.78 8.87
N LEU A 26 -50.72 -9.33 10.11
CA LEU A 26 -49.50 -9.60 10.86
C LEU A 26 -49.65 -10.84 11.73
N ARG A 27 -48.57 -11.61 11.87
CA ARG A 27 -48.51 -12.80 12.73
C ARG A 27 -47.36 -12.74 13.71
N LEU A 28 -47.50 -13.40 14.86
CA LEU A 28 -46.42 -13.53 15.85
C LEU A 28 -45.30 -14.45 15.33
N LEU A 29 -44.07 -14.20 15.76
CA LEU A 29 -42.96 -15.12 15.56
C LEU A 29 -43.20 -16.41 16.36
N THR A 30 -43.14 -17.56 15.68
CA THR A 30 -43.27 -18.88 16.30
C THR A 30 -41.96 -19.67 16.23
N VAL A 31 -41.92 -20.82 16.90
CA VAL A 31 -40.77 -21.75 16.82
C VAL A 31 -40.50 -22.20 15.38
N ARG A 32 -41.54 -22.28 14.53
CA ARG A 32 -41.41 -22.66 13.12
C ARG A 32 -40.64 -21.62 12.29
N ASP A 33 -40.73 -20.35 12.67
CA ASP A 33 -40.07 -19.23 11.98
C ASP A 33 -38.60 -19.07 12.39
N TYR A 34 -38.21 -19.63 13.53
CA TYR A 34 -36.89 -19.42 14.11
C TYR A 34 -35.77 -19.92 13.20
N ARG A 35 -35.85 -21.15 12.70
CA ARG A 35 -34.83 -21.73 11.80
C ARG A 35 -34.74 -20.98 10.46
N PRO A 36 -35.85 -20.68 9.75
CA PRO A 36 -35.83 -19.84 8.56
C PRO A 36 -35.21 -18.46 8.81
N ALA A 37 -35.54 -17.81 9.93
CA ALA A 37 -34.98 -16.50 10.29
C ALA A 37 -33.46 -16.56 10.51
N VAL A 38 -32.96 -17.60 11.18
CA VAL A 38 -31.51 -17.82 11.31
C VAL A 38 -30.89 -18.04 9.92
N GLN A 39 -31.47 -18.90 9.09
CA GLN A 39 -30.94 -19.25 7.77
C GLN A 39 -30.85 -18.04 6.84
N ALA A 40 -31.86 -17.16 6.88
CA ALA A 40 -31.89 -15.93 6.09
C ALA A 40 -30.71 -14.98 6.40
N LEU A 41 -30.09 -15.10 7.58
CA LEU A 41 -28.95 -14.29 8.00
C LEU A 41 -27.59 -14.95 7.75
N VAL A 42 -27.53 -16.26 7.47
CA VAL A 42 -26.25 -16.99 7.43
C VAL A 42 -25.32 -16.42 6.35
N ASP A 43 -25.82 -16.15 5.15
CA ASP A 43 -24.97 -15.65 4.06
C ASP A 43 -24.46 -14.22 4.33
N LEU A 44 -25.26 -13.38 4.98
CA LEU A 44 -24.81 -12.07 5.47
C LEU A 44 -23.77 -12.22 6.59
N ALA A 45 -23.99 -13.16 7.52
CA ALA A 45 -23.07 -13.47 8.62
C ALA A 45 -21.73 -14.07 8.15
N MET A 46 -21.70 -14.69 6.97
CA MET A 46 -20.48 -15.13 6.28
C MET A 46 -19.63 -13.94 5.77
N GLN A 47 -20.20 -12.74 5.68
CA GLN A 47 -19.52 -11.54 5.17
C GLN A 47 -19.26 -10.52 6.28
N ALA A 48 -20.23 -10.33 7.19
CA ALA A 48 -20.22 -9.36 8.26
C ALA A 48 -20.81 -9.93 9.56
N ASP A 49 -20.14 -9.66 10.68
CA ASP A 49 -20.57 -10.11 12.01
C ASP A 49 -20.91 -8.95 12.94
N LYS A 50 -21.12 -7.75 12.37
CA LYS A 50 -21.61 -6.60 13.11
C LYS A 50 -23.06 -6.88 13.52
N GLY A 51 -23.30 -7.00 14.83
CA GLY A 51 -24.61 -7.33 15.37
C GLY A 51 -25.74 -6.41 14.89
N LEU A 52 -25.47 -5.10 14.77
CA LEU A 52 -26.45 -4.14 14.26
C LEU A 52 -26.86 -4.41 12.80
N VAL A 53 -25.91 -4.80 11.94
CA VAL A 53 -26.18 -5.10 10.52
C VAL A 53 -27.07 -6.35 10.41
N LEU A 54 -26.76 -7.39 11.19
CA LEU A 54 -27.57 -8.61 11.23
C LEU A 54 -28.96 -8.36 11.82
N ALA A 55 -29.08 -7.55 12.87
CA ALA A 55 -30.35 -7.19 13.46
C ALA A 55 -31.23 -6.39 12.50
N GLN A 56 -30.66 -5.43 11.76
CA GLN A 56 -31.37 -4.67 10.73
C GLN A 56 -31.86 -5.59 9.59
N ALA A 57 -31.01 -6.50 9.12
CA ALA A 57 -31.38 -7.48 8.12
C ALA A 57 -32.50 -8.42 8.62
N LEU A 58 -32.43 -8.86 9.89
CA LEU A 58 -33.47 -9.69 10.50
C LEU A 58 -34.80 -8.93 10.60
N VAL A 59 -34.77 -7.66 11.03
CA VAL A 59 -35.97 -6.81 11.08
C VAL A 59 -36.58 -6.66 9.68
N GLY A 60 -35.76 -6.46 8.66
CA GLY A 60 -36.21 -6.41 7.26
C GLY A 60 -36.87 -7.72 6.83
N TYR A 61 -36.21 -8.86 7.07
CA TYR A 61 -36.71 -10.19 6.76
C TYR A 61 -38.05 -10.48 7.46
N LEU A 62 -38.16 -10.22 8.76
CA LEU A 62 -39.40 -10.45 9.53
C LEU A 62 -40.55 -9.59 9.00
N ARG A 63 -40.29 -8.31 8.67
CA ARG A 63 -41.30 -7.41 8.08
C ARG A 63 -41.78 -7.89 6.72
N GLN A 64 -40.88 -8.36 5.85
CA GLN A 64 -41.24 -8.92 4.55
C GLN A 64 -42.14 -10.16 4.67
N GLN A 65 -42.00 -10.91 5.76
CA GLN A 65 -42.82 -12.10 6.07
C GLN A 65 -44.08 -11.78 6.89
N ALA A 66 -44.40 -10.49 7.07
CA ALA A 66 -45.50 -10.00 7.91
C ALA A 66 -45.44 -10.52 9.37
N ILE A 67 -44.22 -10.73 9.90
CA ILE A 67 -43.99 -11.22 11.26
C ILE A 67 -43.75 -10.02 12.19
N LEU A 68 -44.48 -9.98 13.31
CA LEU A 68 -44.25 -9.03 14.39
C LEU A 68 -42.86 -9.23 14.99
N LEU A 69 -42.15 -8.12 15.19
CA LEU A 69 -40.81 -8.15 15.76
C LEU A 69 -40.85 -8.72 17.19
N PRO A 70 -40.06 -9.76 17.49
CA PRO A 70 -39.98 -10.29 18.84
C PRO A 70 -39.17 -9.33 19.73
N GLY A 71 -39.15 -9.60 21.04
CA GLY A 71 -38.30 -8.83 21.97
C GLY A 71 -36.81 -8.91 21.60
N ALA A 72 -36.04 -7.90 22.03
CA ALA A 72 -34.63 -7.75 21.69
C ALA A 72 -33.79 -9.02 21.95
N ASN A 73 -34.01 -9.71 23.08
CA ASN A 73 -33.30 -10.95 23.41
C ASN A 73 -33.49 -12.06 22.37
N VAL A 74 -34.66 -12.13 21.72
CA VAL A 74 -34.92 -13.13 20.67
C VAL A 74 -34.19 -12.75 19.38
N ILE A 75 -34.18 -11.46 19.03
CA ILE A 75 -33.41 -10.92 17.90
C ILE A 75 -31.93 -11.23 18.10
N GLU A 76 -31.37 -10.91 19.27
CA GLU A 76 -29.98 -11.19 19.62
C GLU A 76 -29.65 -12.68 19.50
N ARG A 77 -30.51 -13.56 20.00
CA ARG A 77 -30.31 -15.02 19.93
C ARG A 77 -30.31 -15.52 18.48
N ILE A 78 -31.23 -15.04 17.63
CA ILE A 78 -31.27 -15.39 16.21
C ILE A 78 -29.98 -14.94 15.51
N CYS A 79 -29.55 -13.69 15.73
CA CYS A 79 -28.32 -13.16 15.17
C CYS A 79 -27.08 -13.93 15.65
N ALA A 80 -26.97 -14.23 16.94
CA ALA A 80 -25.85 -14.98 17.52
C ALA A 80 -25.77 -16.41 16.96
N GLU A 81 -26.91 -17.07 16.78
CA GLU A 81 -26.94 -18.39 16.14
C GLU A 81 -26.53 -18.33 14.68
N ALA A 82 -26.98 -17.32 13.92
CA ALA A 82 -26.55 -17.11 12.54
C ALA A 82 -25.03 -16.89 12.44
N VAL A 83 -24.44 -16.08 13.32
CA VAL A 83 -22.98 -15.88 13.41
C VAL A 83 -22.26 -17.19 13.75
N THR A 84 -22.81 -17.98 14.67
CA THR A 84 -22.22 -19.27 15.05
C THR A 84 -22.22 -20.24 13.88
N ARG A 85 -23.33 -20.33 13.14
CA ARG A 85 -23.44 -21.17 11.93
C ARG A 85 -22.51 -20.71 10.82
N ALA A 86 -22.45 -19.40 10.56
CA ALA A 86 -21.52 -18.84 9.58
C ALA A 86 -20.06 -19.10 9.97
N THR A 87 -19.71 -18.96 11.25
CA THR A 87 -18.35 -19.23 11.73
C THR A 87 -17.95 -20.70 11.52
N ARG A 88 -18.85 -21.65 11.81
CA ARG A 88 -18.61 -23.07 11.50
C ARG A 88 -18.38 -23.31 10.01
N ARG A 89 -19.24 -22.74 9.16
CA ARG A 89 -19.10 -22.85 7.69
C ARG A 89 -17.80 -22.23 7.19
N ILE A 90 -17.34 -21.12 7.77
CA ILE A 90 -16.02 -20.54 7.48
C ILE A 90 -14.91 -21.52 7.86
N TYR A 91 -14.98 -22.14 9.03
CA TYR A 91 -13.99 -23.13 9.45
C TYR A 91 -13.99 -24.37 8.55
N ASP A 92 -15.16 -24.85 8.12
CA ASP A 92 -15.28 -25.93 7.12
C ASP A 92 -14.54 -25.52 5.84
N VAL A 93 -14.88 -24.35 5.27
CA VAL A 93 -14.28 -23.85 4.02
C VAL A 93 -12.75 -23.75 4.12
N LEU A 94 -12.22 -23.23 5.22
CA LEU A 94 -10.77 -23.07 5.41
C LEU A 94 -10.02 -24.38 5.65
N THR A 95 -10.71 -25.47 6.01
CA THR A 95 -10.08 -26.73 6.41
C THR A 95 -10.36 -27.90 5.48
N LEU A 96 -11.37 -27.79 4.60
CA LEU A 96 -11.83 -28.86 3.72
C LEU A 96 -10.74 -29.37 2.78
N SER A 97 -9.95 -28.47 2.19
CA SER A 97 -8.89 -28.78 1.22
C SER A 97 -7.52 -29.06 1.86
N LEU A 98 -7.42 -29.06 3.19
CA LEU A 98 -6.16 -29.31 3.87
C LEU A 98 -5.82 -30.81 3.90
N SER A 99 -4.65 -31.16 3.37
CA SER A 99 -4.03 -32.47 3.58
C SER A 99 -3.58 -32.64 5.03
N ASP A 100 -3.31 -33.88 5.44
CA ASP A 100 -2.76 -34.15 6.77
C ASP A 100 -1.33 -33.59 6.93
N GLU A 101 -0.61 -33.43 5.84
CA GLU A 101 0.68 -32.73 5.82
C GLU A 101 0.50 -31.24 6.13
N HIS A 102 -0.47 -30.55 5.50
CA HIS A 102 -0.77 -29.15 5.83
C HIS A 102 -1.13 -29.00 7.31
N ARG A 103 -1.98 -29.90 7.85
CA ARG A 103 -2.38 -29.89 9.26
C ARG A 103 -1.18 -30.06 10.19
N THR A 104 -0.26 -30.96 9.83
CA THR A 104 0.96 -31.20 10.61
C THR A 104 1.88 -29.98 10.58
N ARG A 105 2.11 -29.36 9.41
CA ARG A 105 2.89 -28.12 9.29
C ARG A 105 2.25 -26.95 10.07
N LEU A 106 0.92 -26.86 10.09
CA LEU A 106 0.19 -25.86 10.90
C LEU A 106 0.38 -26.13 12.40
N ASP A 107 0.22 -27.38 12.85
CA ASP A 107 0.42 -27.75 14.25
C ASP A 107 1.88 -27.55 14.69
N GLN A 108 2.86 -27.75 13.80
CA GLN A 108 4.28 -27.42 14.05
C GLN A 108 4.50 -25.93 14.36
N LEU A 109 3.63 -25.02 13.89
CA LEU A 109 3.74 -23.61 14.27
C LEU A 109 3.57 -23.38 15.78
N LEU A 110 2.85 -24.29 16.44
CA LEU A 110 2.58 -24.22 17.88
C LEU A 110 3.70 -24.81 18.74
N THR A 111 4.66 -25.52 18.15
CA THR A 111 5.78 -26.14 18.87
C THR A 111 6.93 -25.16 19.07
N ARG A 112 7.83 -25.48 20.01
CA ARG A 112 9.07 -24.72 20.21
C ARG A 112 9.99 -24.90 19.01
N ARG A 113 10.66 -23.82 18.62
CA ARG A 113 11.77 -23.87 17.67
C ARG A 113 12.96 -24.63 18.27
N ASP A 114 13.85 -25.09 17.40
CA ASP A 114 15.08 -25.80 17.79
C ASP A 114 16.00 -24.96 18.68
N ASP A 115 15.94 -23.62 18.54
CA ASP A 115 16.66 -22.68 19.40
C ASP A 115 16.08 -22.56 20.84
N GLY A 116 14.94 -23.20 21.10
CA GLY A 116 14.29 -23.36 22.41
C GLY A 116 13.66 -22.08 23.00
N ARG A 117 13.89 -20.90 22.41
CA ARG A 117 13.53 -19.59 23.01
C ARG A 117 12.07 -19.21 22.81
N MET A 118 11.48 -19.60 21.68
CA MET A 118 10.11 -19.25 21.32
C MET A 118 9.50 -20.30 20.39
N THR A 119 8.18 -20.29 20.22
CA THR A 119 7.53 -21.13 19.22
C THR A 119 7.76 -20.60 17.81
N TRP A 120 7.54 -21.45 16.81
CA TRP A 120 7.56 -21.04 15.41
C TRP A 120 6.62 -19.87 15.14
N LEU A 121 5.38 -19.95 15.65
CA LEU A 121 4.38 -18.90 15.53
C LEU A 121 4.80 -17.58 16.20
N ALA A 122 5.40 -17.65 17.40
CA ALA A 122 5.86 -16.45 18.10
C ALA A 122 7.00 -15.75 17.34
N TRP A 123 7.91 -16.52 16.73
CA TRP A 123 8.98 -15.98 15.90
C TRP A 123 8.47 -15.30 14.61
N LEU A 124 7.47 -15.90 13.95
CA LEU A 124 6.84 -15.35 12.75
C LEU A 124 6.16 -13.99 13.00
N ARG A 125 5.72 -13.74 14.23
CA ARG A 125 5.02 -12.50 14.64
C ARG A 125 5.95 -11.36 15.10
N LEU A 126 7.26 -11.58 15.11
CA LEU A 126 8.20 -10.56 15.57
C LEU A 126 8.22 -9.35 14.61
N PRO A 127 8.29 -8.11 15.12
CA PRO A 127 8.30 -6.92 14.28
C PRO A 127 9.61 -6.80 13.48
N PRO A 128 9.65 -5.93 12.46
CA PRO A 128 10.75 -5.92 11.53
C PRO A 128 12.08 -5.33 12.00
N GLY A 129 12.03 -4.57 13.09
CA GLY A 129 13.22 -3.94 13.67
C GLY A 129 13.86 -2.89 12.76
N LYS A 130 15.17 -2.68 12.94
CA LYS A 130 15.93 -1.67 12.20
C LYS A 130 16.20 -2.11 10.76
N ALA A 131 15.96 -1.22 9.81
CA ALA A 131 16.30 -1.43 8.42
C ALA A 131 17.80 -1.79 8.28
N SER A 132 18.10 -3.00 7.84
CA SER A 132 19.47 -3.52 7.67
C SER A 132 19.42 -4.83 6.89
N SER A 133 20.50 -5.19 6.21
CA SER A 133 20.58 -6.46 5.46
C SER A 133 20.35 -7.67 6.37
N ARG A 134 20.81 -7.61 7.62
CA ARG A 134 20.60 -8.69 8.60
C ARG A 134 19.12 -8.87 8.96
N GLN A 135 18.39 -7.78 9.20
CA GLN A 135 16.96 -7.89 9.49
C GLN A 135 16.19 -8.32 8.24
N MET A 136 16.53 -7.77 7.07
CA MET A 136 15.95 -8.18 5.79
C MET A 136 16.01 -9.70 5.58
N LEU A 137 17.20 -10.31 5.74
CA LEU A 137 17.36 -11.76 5.59
C LEU A 137 16.49 -12.54 6.59
N LYS A 138 16.38 -12.09 7.85
CA LYS A 138 15.50 -12.74 8.83
C LYS A 138 14.02 -12.72 8.42
N HIS A 139 13.56 -11.68 7.72
CA HIS A 139 12.18 -11.63 7.20
C HIS A 139 11.99 -12.50 5.99
N ILE A 140 12.97 -12.53 5.10
CA ILE A 140 12.97 -13.46 3.98
C ILE A 140 12.88 -14.90 4.50
N ASP A 141 13.63 -15.24 5.55
CA ASP A 141 13.53 -16.55 6.20
C ASP A 141 12.14 -16.82 6.79
N ARG A 142 11.47 -15.81 7.38
CA ARG A 142 10.07 -15.96 7.85
C ARG A 142 9.12 -16.22 6.70
N LEU A 143 9.25 -15.46 5.60
CA LEU A 143 8.43 -15.63 4.42
C LEU A 143 8.64 -17.01 3.80
N LYS A 144 9.88 -17.52 3.78
CA LYS A 144 10.20 -18.90 3.37
C LYS A 144 9.47 -19.93 4.22
N ILE A 145 9.48 -19.78 5.55
CA ILE A 145 8.75 -20.69 6.45
C ILE A 145 7.24 -20.63 6.20
N LEU A 146 6.68 -19.43 5.99
CA LEU A 146 5.25 -19.25 5.68
C LEU A 146 4.89 -19.90 4.34
N HIS A 147 5.70 -19.72 3.30
CA HIS A 147 5.51 -20.38 2.00
C HIS A 147 5.67 -21.91 2.09
N ALA A 148 6.58 -22.41 2.94
CA ALA A 148 6.80 -23.84 3.12
C ALA A 148 5.62 -24.57 3.79
N ILE A 149 4.67 -23.85 4.40
CA ILE A 149 3.41 -24.44 4.86
C ILE A 149 2.61 -24.94 3.65
N ASP A 150 2.75 -24.28 2.49
CA ASP A 150 2.18 -24.66 1.19
C ASP A 150 0.65 -24.80 1.23
N LEU A 151 -0.02 -23.77 1.76
CA LEU A 151 -1.48 -23.76 1.82
C LEU A 151 -2.09 -23.85 0.41
N PRO A 152 -3.22 -24.57 0.24
CA PRO A 152 -3.92 -24.63 -1.03
C PRO A 152 -4.20 -23.24 -1.63
N ALA A 153 -3.88 -23.09 -2.91
CA ALA A 153 -4.04 -21.82 -3.61
C ALA A 153 -5.50 -21.33 -3.62
N GLY A 154 -5.70 -20.03 -3.40
CA GLY A 154 -7.02 -19.40 -3.46
C GLY A 154 -7.87 -19.52 -2.19
N LEU A 155 -7.38 -20.16 -1.13
CA LEU A 155 -8.08 -20.23 0.17
C LEU A 155 -8.45 -18.86 0.74
N ASP A 156 -7.60 -17.86 0.52
CA ASP A 156 -7.80 -16.46 0.91
C ASP A 156 -9.01 -15.81 0.22
N ARG A 157 -9.44 -16.34 -0.94
CA ARG A 157 -10.57 -15.86 -1.74
C ARG A 157 -11.88 -16.60 -1.45
N MET A 158 -11.81 -17.76 -0.80
CA MET A 158 -12.99 -18.58 -0.48
C MET A 158 -13.81 -18.02 0.70
N VAL A 159 -13.22 -17.14 1.51
CA VAL A 159 -13.85 -16.52 2.67
C VAL A 159 -13.78 -15.01 2.53
N HIS A 160 -14.84 -14.32 2.96
CA HIS A 160 -14.86 -12.87 2.95
C HIS A 160 -13.69 -12.29 3.77
N ARG A 161 -12.94 -11.35 3.17
CA ARG A 161 -11.68 -10.82 3.73
C ARG A 161 -11.80 -10.31 5.16
N ASN A 162 -12.89 -9.60 5.48
CA ASN A 162 -13.10 -9.07 6.83
C ASN A 162 -13.25 -10.17 7.89
N ARG A 163 -13.85 -11.31 7.53
CA ARG A 163 -14.00 -12.47 8.42
C ARG A 163 -12.65 -13.16 8.62
N LEU A 164 -11.90 -13.37 7.54
CA LEU A 164 -10.56 -13.95 7.61
C LEU A 164 -9.63 -13.10 8.51
N LEU A 165 -9.61 -11.79 8.28
CA LEU A 165 -8.84 -10.84 9.10
C LEU A 165 -9.24 -10.86 10.57
N LYS A 166 -10.54 -10.96 10.86
CA LYS A 166 -11.01 -11.05 12.25
C LYS A 166 -10.49 -12.32 12.93
N ILE A 167 -10.64 -13.47 12.29
CA ILE A 167 -10.14 -14.76 12.83
C ILE A 167 -8.62 -14.69 13.05
N ALA A 168 -7.88 -14.16 12.06
CA ALA A 168 -6.43 -13.99 12.18
C ALA A 168 -6.05 -13.09 13.36
N ARG A 169 -6.75 -11.96 13.57
CA ARG A 169 -6.51 -11.03 14.68
C ARG A 169 -6.83 -11.63 16.04
N GLU A 170 -7.96 -12.33 16.17
CA GLU A 170 -8.32 -13.03 17.41
C GLU A 170 -7.26 -14.09 17.75
N GLY A 171 -6.86 -14.89 16.75
CA GLY A 171 -5.78 -15.85 16.92
C GLY A 171 -4.41 -15.21 17.18
N ALA A 172 -4.16 -14.00 16.68
CA ALA A 172 -2.94 -13.23 16.92
C ALA A 172 -2.78 -12.80 18.38
N GLN A 173 -3.89 -12.60 19.09
CA GLN A 173 -3.90 -12.23 20.51
C GLN A 173 -3.73 -13.42 21.45
N MET A 174 -3.86 -14.64 20.93
CA MET A 174 -3.75 -15.88 21.70
C MET A 174 -2.33 -16.43 21.73
N THR A 175 -1.97 -17.10 22.84
CA THR A 175 -0.71 -17.83 22.92
C THR A 175 -0.79 -19.13 22.10
N PRO A 176 0.36 -19.70 21.68
CA PRO A 176 0.38 -21.01 21.04
C PRO A 176 -0.30 -22.11 21.87
N ALA A 177 -0.22 -22.03 23.21
CA ALA A 177 -0.87 -22.99 24.10
C ALA A 177 -2.39 -22.84 24.10
N ASP A 178 -2.92 -21.61 24.02
CA ASP A 178 -4.37 -21.38 23.91
C ASP A 178 -4.91 -21.93 22.59
N LEU A 179 -4.19 -21.67 21.49
CA LEU A 179 -4.55 -22.20 20.16
C LEU A 179 -4.51 -23.73 20.13
N ALA A 180 -3.56 -24.36 20.83
CA ALA A 180 -3.45 -25.82 20.90
C ALA A 180 -4.67 -26.48 21.57
N ARG A 181 -5.36 -25.78 22.47
CA ARG A 181 -6.55 -26.26 23.20
C ARG A 181 -7.84 -26.26 22.37
N PHE A 182 -7.86 -25.58 21.23
CA PHE A 182 -9.03 -25.59 20.35
C PHE A 182 -9.28 -26.99 19.77
N GLU A 183 -10.55 -27.26 19.49
CA GLU A 183 -10.92 -28.41 18.67
C GLU A 183 -10.22 -28.34 17.31
N LYS A 184 -9.85 -29.50 16.76
CA LYS A 184 -8.97 -29.61 15.56
C LYS A 184 -9.38 -28.67 14.43
N GLN A 185 -10.68 -28.62 14.13
CA GLN A 185 -11.20 -27.82 13.03
C GLN A 185 -10.98 -26.33 13.25
N ARG A 186 -11.41 -25.79 14.39
CA ARG A 186 -11.22 -24.38 14.74
C ARG A 186 -9.74 -24.03 14.85
N ARG A 187 -8.92 -24.93 15.42
CA ARG A 187 -7.46 -24.75 15.50
C ARG A 187 -6.87 -24.53 14.12
N HIS A 188 -7.11 -25.44 13.18
CA HIS A 188 -6.55 -25.35 11.83
C HIS A 188 -7.10 -24.15 11.06
N ALA A 189 -8.41 -23.88 11.12
CA ALA A 189 -9.00 -22.71 10.46
C ALA A 189 -8.39 -21.40 10.98
N THR A 190 -8.17 -21.30 12.30
CA THR A 190 -7.53 -20.13 12.91
C THR A 190 -6.06 -20.01 12.47
N LEU A 191 -5.31 -21.12 12.45
CA LEU A 191 -3.92 -21.12 11.98
C LEU A 191 -3.79 -20.78 10.50
N VAL A 192 -4.68 -21.29 9.64
CA VAL A 192 -4.76 -20.90 8.22
C VAL A 192 -4.95 -19.39 8.09
N ALA A 193 -5.92 -18.83 8.81
CA ALA A 193 -6.17 -17.39 8.78
C ALA A 193 -4.94 -16.59 9.24
N ILE A 194 -4.25 -17.03 10.31
CA ILE A 194 -3.03 -16.40 10.79
C ILE A 194 -1.91 -16.49 9.74
N VAL A 195 -1.72 -17.64 9.09
CA VAL A 195 -0.66 -17.84 8.09
C VAL A 195 -0.89 -16.97 6.86
N ILE A 196 -2.13 -16.88 6.37
CA ILE A 196 -2.48 -16.02 5.23
C ILE A 196 -2.18 -14.55 5.57
N GLU A 197 -2.64 -14.07 6.73
CA GLU A 197 -2.39 -12.67 7.15
C GLU A 197 -0.91 -12.40 7.45
N ALA A 198 -0.20 -13.36 8.04
CA ALA A 198 1.23 -13.23 8.31
C ALA A 198 2.05 -13.22 7.01
N THR A 199 1.66 -14.02 6.01
CA THR A 199 2.32 -14.03 4.69
C THR A 199 2.22 -12.67 4.03
N ALA A 200 1.03 -12.07 4.00
CA ALA A 200 0.83 -10.72 3.47
C ALA A 200 1.60 -9.67 4.29
N THR A 201 1.55 -9.76 5.62
CA THR A 201 2.25 -8.81 6.50
C THR A 201 3.76 -8.87 6.32
N VAL A 202 4.37 -10.05 6.34
CA VAL A 202 5.83 -10.21 6.19
C VAL A 202 6.28 -9.81 4.77
N THR A 203 5.46 -10.07 3.75
CA THR A 203 5.73 -9.60 2.38
C THR A 203 5.78 -8.06 2.33
N ASP A 204 4.79 -7.39 2.91
CA ASP A 204 4.77 -5.92 3.00
C ASP A 204 5.99 -5.39 3.79
N GLU A 205 6.33 -6.02 4.92
CA GLU A 205 7.48 -5.65 5.75
C GLU A 205 8.82 -5.79 5.01
N ILE A 206 8.97 -6.80 4.15
CA ILE A 206 10.15 -6.99 3.30
C ILE A 206 10.27 -5.83 2.31
N VAL A 207 9.19 -5.45 1.63
CA VAL A 207 9.19 -4.31 0.70
C VAL A 207 9.51 -3.00 1.44
N ASP A 208 8.90 -2.77 2.60
CA ASP A 208 9.15 -1.59 3.44
C ASP A 208 10.58 -1.53 3.97
N LEU A 209 11.18 -2.68 4.30
CA LEU A 209 12.59 -2.73 4.71
C LEU A 209 13.49 -2.37 3.53
N HIS A 210 13.21 -2.85 2.32
CA HIS A 210 13.96 -2.50 1.12
C HIS A 210 13.89 -1.00 0.85
N ASP A 211 12.69 -0.43 0.90
CA ASP A 211 12.44 1.00 0.75
C ASP A 211 13.27 1.85 1.73
N ARG A 212 13.23 1.49 3.02
CA ARG A 212 13.98 2.17 4.09
C ARG A 212 15.49 1.94 4.01
N ILE A 213 15.95 0.82 3.47
CA ILE A 213 17.38 0.59 3.21
C ILE A 213 17.83 1.54 2.10
N ILE A 214 17.21 1.49 0.93
CA ILE A 214 17.57 2.34 -0.21
C ILE A 214 17.50 3.82 0.17
N GLY A 215 16.42 4.26 0.82
CA GLY A 215 16.27 5.66 1.25
C GLY A 215 17.41 6.14 2.15
N ARG A 216 17.87 5.30 3.11
CA ARG A 216 19.02 5.66 3.96
C ARG A 216 20.34 5.69 3.20
N LEU A 217 20.55 4.79 2.24
CA LEU A 217 21.77 4.80 1.42
C LEU A 217 21.86 6.08 0.58
N PHE A 218 20.77 6.48 -0.06
CA PHE A 218 20.70 7.72 -0.84
C PHE A 218 20.90 8.95 0.05
N ASN A 219 20.27 8.99 1.22
CA ASN A 219 20.44 10.09 2.17
C ASN A 219 21.88 10.17 2.72
N ALA A 220 22.53 9.03 2.98
CA ALA A 220 23.92 8.99 3.42
C ALA A 220 24.88 9.52 2.34
N ALA A 221 24.71 9.08 1.09
CA ALA A 221 25.48 9.58 -0.05
C ALA A 221 25.27 11.09 -0.26
N LYS A 222 24.01 11.56 -0.23
CA LYS A 222 23.70 12.99 -0.32
C LYS A 222 24.34 13.80 0.80
N LYS A 223 24.26 13.32 2.04
CA LYS A 223 24.86 13.99 3.20
C LYS A 223 26.39 14.06 3.09
N LYS A 224 27.03 12.95 2.71
CA LYS A 224 28.49 12.89 2.49
C LYS A 224 28.93 13.88 1.41
N HIS A 225 28.21 13.93 0.29
CA HIS A 225 28.48 14.89 -0.78
C HIS A 225 28.31 16.35 -0.32
N GLN A 226 27.24 16.65 0.42
CA GLN A 226 27.02 17.98 1.00
C GLN A 226 28.13 18.37 1.99
N GLU A 227 28.51 17.47 2.89
CA GLU A 227 29.59 17.71 3.87
C GLU A 227 30.93 17.95 3.17
N GLN A 228 31.27 17.18 2.13
CA GLN A 228 32.47 17.38 1.33
C GLN A 228 32.46 18.75 0.65
N PHE A 229 31.34 19.13 0.04
CA PHE A 229 31.19 20.44 -0.58
C PHE A 229 31.31 21.58 0.43
N HIS A 230 30.66 21.46 1.60
CA HIS A 230 30.76 22.46 2.67
C HIS A 230 32.20 22.61 3.19
N ARG A 231 32.96 21.52 3.35
CA ARG A 231 34.37 21.56 3.77
C ARG A 231 35.25 22.30 2.77
N SER A 232 35.00 22.12 1.47
CA SER A 232 35.71 22.82 0.40
C SER A 232 35.20 24.23 0.15
N GLY A 233 34.08 24.65 0.76
CA GLY A 233 33.38 25.89 0.45
C GLY A 233 34.23 27.16 0.61
N LYS A 234 35.04 27.24 1.68
CA LYS A 234 35.96 28.37 1.87
C LYS A 234 37.01 28.43 0.75
N ALA A 235 37.67 27.31 0.47
CA ALA A 235 38.69 27.22 -0.56
C ALA A 235 38.12 27.53 -1.95
N ILE A 236 36.91 27.04 -2.27
CA ILE A 236 36.18 27.37 -3.50
C ILE A 236 35.92 28.87 -3.59
N ASN A 237 35.37 29.49 -2.53
CA ASN A 237 35.09 30.92 -2.52
C ASN A 237 36.37 31.76 -2.70
N ASP A 238 37.46 31.37 -2.04
CA ASP A 238 38.75 32.05 -2.19
C ASP A 238 39.25 32.01 -3.64
N LYS A 239 39.10 30.87 -4.34
CA LYS A 239 39.43 30.74 -5.77
C LYS A 239 38.50 31.54 -6.67
N VAL A 240 37.19 31.52 -6.43
CA VAL A 240 36.23 32.33 -7.21
C VAL A 240 36.55 33.82 -7.10
N ARG A 241 36.87 34.31 -5.89
CA ARG A 241 37.29 35.70 -5.70
C ARG A 241 38.61 36.01 -6.39
N LEU A 242 39.57 35.09 -6.35
CA LEU A 242 40.87 35.22 -7.01
C LEU A 242 40.71 35.34 -8.53
N TYR A 243 39.97 34.43 -9.16
CA TYR A 243 39.74 34.46 -10.61
C TYR A 243 38.85 35.61 -11.06
N GLY A 244 37.92 36.07 -10.21
CA GLY A 244 37.17 37.31 -10.48
C GLY A 244 38.06 38.56 -10.51
N LYS A 245 39.11 38.62 -9.65
CA LYS A 245 40.10 39.71 -9.70
C LYS A 245 40.96 39.64 -10.97
N LEU A 246 41.43 38.46 -11.33
CA LEU A 246 42.16 38.20 -12.58
C LEU A 246 41.33 38.58 -13.80
N GLY A 247 40.06 38.16 -13.85
CA GLY A 247 39.14 38.50 -14.93
C GLY A 247 38.96 40.02 -15.07
N ARG A 248 38.84 40.76 -13.97
CA ARG A 248 38.78 42.24 -14.01
C ARG A 248 40.06 42.87 -14.56
N ALA A 249 41.22 42.44 -14.09
CA ALA A 249 42.50 42.96 -14.60
C ALA A 249 42.67 42.69 -16.11
N LEU A 250 42.24 41.53 -16.59
CA LEU A 250 42.23 41.19 -18.01
C LEU A 250 41.23 42.03 -18.83
N LEU A 251 40.04 42.31 -18.29
CA LEU A 251 39.07 43.18 -18.93
C LEU A 251 39.59 44.63 -19.02
N GLU A 252 40.14 45.17 -17.94
CA GLU A 252 40.76 46.52 -17.91
C GLU A 252 41.94 46.63 -18.88
N ALA A 253 42.79 45.60 -18.97
CA ALA A 253 43.87 45.57 -19.94
C ALA A 253 43.33 45.55 -21.38
N LYS A 254 42.29 44.76 -21.66
CA LYS A 254 41.66 44.70 -22.98
C LYS A 254 41.04 46.05 -23.38
N GLU A 255 40.36 46.73 -22.46
CA GLU A 255 39.74 48.04 -22.71
C GLU A 255 40.79 49.12 -23.00
N ASN A 256 41.93 49.06 -22.32
CA ASN A 256 43.01 50.05 -22.45
C ASN A 256 44.09 49.66 -23.48
N GLY A 257 43.90 48.58 -24.25
CA GLY A 257 44.89 48.09 -25.22
C GLY A 257 46.21 47.57 -24.61
N GLY A 258 46.19 47.16 -23.35
CA GLY A 258 47.33 46.64 -22.61
C GLY A 258 47.61 45.14 -22.81
N ASP A 259 48.75 44.69 -22.32
CA ASP A 259 49.20 43.29 -22.41
C ASP A 259 48.52 42.40 -21.34
N ALA A 260 47.92 41.29 -21.78
CA ALA A 260 47.18 40.36 -20.92
C ALA A 260 48.07 39.60 -19.91
N PHE A 261 49.31 39.27 -20.28
CA PHE A 261 50.24 38.59 -19.39
C PHE A 261 50.76 39.53 -18.30
N ARG A 262 51.01 40.81 -18.63
CA ARG A 262 51.31 41.84 -17.63
C ARG A 262 50.14 42.13 -16.69
N ALA A 263 48.90 42.03 -17.19
CA ALA A 263 47.71 42.17 -16.37
C ALA A 263 47.53 41.01 -15.37
N ILE A 264 47.97 39.80 -15.71
CA ILE A 264 48.01 38.65 -14.79
C ILE A 264 49.10 38.88 -13.72
N GLU A 265 50.30 39.29 -14.14
CA GLU A 265 51.43 39.57 -13.26
C GLU A 265 51.15 40.68 -12.23
N SER A 266 50.33 41.68 -12.59
CA SER A 266 49.94 42.74 -11.66
C SER A 266 49.04 42.26 -10.52
N VAL A 267 48.36 41.13 -10.69
CA VAL A 267 47.51 40.50 -9.66
C VAL A 267 48.29 39.49 -8.83
N MET A 268 49.16 38.69 -9.45
CA MET A 268 50.03 37.71 -8.78
C MET A 268 51.18 37.23 -9.67
N SER A 269 52.23 36.64 -9.07
CA SER A 269 53.31 36.00 -9.84
C SER A 269 52.84 34.74 -10.59
N TRP A 270 53.54 34.39 -11.67
CA TRP A 270 53.29 33.18 -12.46
C TRP A 270 53.37 31.88 -11.66
N GLU A 271 54.27 31.81 -10.67
CA GLU A 271 54.38 30.66 -9.77
C GLU A 271 53.12 30.49 -8.92
N VAL A 272 52.62 31.58 -8.34
CA VAL A 272 51.38 31.59 -7.54
C VAL A 272 50.18 31.29 -8.43
N PHE A 273 50.14 31.82 -9.65
CA PHE A 273 49.08 31.54 -10.61
C PHE A 273 49.02 30.05 -10.96
N THR A 274 50.15 29.44 -11.32
CA THR A 274 50.25 28.01 -11.67
C THR A 274 49.77 27.12 -10.53
N LYS A 275 50.22 27.39 -9.30
CA LYS A 275 49.75 26.69 -8.11
C LYS A 275 48.25 26.91 -7.90
N SER A 276 47.77 28.12 -8.14
CA SER A 276 46.36 28.44 -7.95
C SER A 276 45.45 27.65 -8.89
N VAL A 277 45.86 27.49 -10.15
CA VAL A 277 45.17 26.70 -11.20
C VAL A 277 45.12 25.23 -10.81
N SER A 278 46.26 24.66 -10.39
CA SER A 278 46.31 23.26 -9.92
C SER A 278 45.37 23.03 -8.72
N GLU A 279 45.35 23.94 -7.75
CA GLU A 279 44.43 23.86 -6.60
C GLU A 279 42.96 24.03 -7.02
N ALA A 280 42.68 24.89 -8.01
CA ALA A 280 41.33 25.07 -8.54
C ALA A 280 40.84 23.84 -9.31
N GLU A 281 41.70 23.18 -10.08
CA GLU A 281 41.42 21.92 -10.77
C GLU A 281 41.13 20.78 -9.78
N GLN A 282 41.82 20.75 -8.63
CA GLN A 282 41.54 19.78 -7.56
C GLN A 282 40.23 20.07 -6.81
N LEU A 283 39.86 21.34 -6.69
CA LEU A 283 38.60 21.77 -6.07
C LEU A 283 37.41 21.67 -7.03
N ALA A 284 37.68 21.73 -8.33
CA ALA A 284 36.68 21.60 -9.38
C ALA A 284 36.02 20.24 -9.28
N GLN A 285 34.70 20.27 -9.15
CA GLN A 285 33.88 19.06 -9.15
C GLN A 285 33.56 18.67 -10.59
N PRO A 286 33.27 17.39 -10.87
CA PRO A 286 32.73 16.98 -12.15
C PRO A 286 31.52 17.83 -12.53
N GLU A 287 31.37 18.14 -13.82
CA GLU A 287 30.30 19.01 -14.35
C GLU A 287 28.89 18.59 -13.91
N ALA A 288 28.68 17.29 -13.73
CA ALA A 288 27.41 16.74 -13.27
C ALA A 288 27.04 17.13 -11.81
N PHE A 289 28.03 17.51 -10.98
CA PHE A 289 27.89 17.87 -9.55
C PHE A 289 26.84 17.03 -8.81
N ASP A 290 27.07 15.72 -8.75
CA ASP A 290 26.07 14.76 -8.28
C ASP A 290 26.63 13.78 -7.24
N PHE A 291 25.82 13.42 -6.25
CA PHE A 291 26.13 12.44 -5.21
C PHE A 291 26.00 10.98 -5.67
N LEU A 292 25.39 10.71 -6.84
CA LEU A 292 25.08 9.34 -7.28
C LEU A 292 26.31 8.42 -7.35
N HIS A 293 27.49 8.95 -7.71
CA HIS A 293 28.73 8.17 -7.73
C HIS A 293 29.05 7.56 -6.35
N GLN A 294 28.71 8.26 -5.26
CA GLN A 294 28.97 7.84 -3.88
C GLN A 294 28.04 6.72 -3.39
N ILE A 295 26.88 6.53 -4.03
CA ILE A 295 25.96 5.43 -3.70
C ILE A 295 26.64 4.08 -3.93
N GLY A 296 27.58 4.04 -4.88
CA GLY A 296 28.42 2.88 -5.14
C GLY A 296 28.96 2.28 -3.83
N ASP A 297 29.45 3.09 -2.90
CA ASP A 297 30.09 2.65 -1.63
C ASP A 297 29.22 1.66 -0.83
N HIS A 298 27.90 1.70 -1.02
CA HIS A 298 26.94 0.87 -0.31
C HIS A 298 26.52 -0.40 -1.05
N TYR A 299 27.03 -0.65 -2.26
CA TYR A 299 26.68 -1.82 -3.08
C TYR A 299 26.84 -3.15 -2.32
N ALA A 300 27.95 -3.33 -1.60
CA ALA A 300 28.20 -4.53 -0.80
C ALA A 300 27.13 -4.76 0.28
N THR A 301 26.49 -3.71 0.79
CA THR A 301 25.42 -3.83 1.78
C THR A 301 24.13 -4.36 1.16
N LEU A 302 23.81 -3.93 -0.06
CA LEU A 302 22.64 -4.40 -0.81
C LEU A 302 22.83 -5.84 -1.27
N ARG A 303 23.99 -6.17 -1.84
CA ARG A 303 24.33 -7.52 -2.32
C ARG A 303 24.18 -8.63 -1.27
N ARG A 304 24.26 -8.30 0.02
CA ARG A 304 24.03 -9.26 1.12
C ARG A 304 22.62 -9.84 1.15
N TYR A 305 21.61 -9.16 0.59
CA TYR A 305 20.22 -9.62 0.66
C TYR A 305 19.49 -9.60 -0.68
N VAL A 306 19.95 -8.81 -1.66
CA VAL A 306 19.28 -8.64 -2.96
C VAL A 306 18.96 -9.97 -3.66
N PRO A 307 19.88 -10.96 -3.75
CA PRO A 307 19.56 -12.24 -4.37
C PRO A 307 18.33 -12.91 -3.74
N ALA A 308 18.34 -13.04 -2.41
CA ALA A 308 17.25 -13.67 -1.67
C ALA A 308 15.95 -12.85 -1.70
N PHE A 309 16.05 -11.52 -1.78
CA PHE A 309 14.91 -10.61 -1.90
C PHE A 309 14.23 -10.72 -3.27
N LEU A 310 15.02 -10.76 -4.35
CA LEU A 310 14.47 -10.92 -5.70
C LEU A 310 13.92 -12.31 -5.94
N ASP A 311 14.53 -13.35 -5.36
CA ASP A 311 14.07 -14.74 -5.48
C ASP A 311 12.73 -14.98 -4.76
N ILE A 312 12.57 -14.49 -3.53
CA ILE A 312 11.37 -14.76 -2.73
C ILE A 312 10.14 -13.97 -3.19
N LEU A 313 10.32 -12.79 -3.80
CA LEU A 313 9.22 -11.92 -4.21
C LEU A 313 8.76 -12.22 -5.64
N LYS A 314 7.50 -12.60 -5.76
CA LYS A 314 6.81 -12.79 -7.05
C LYS A 314 6.31 -11.44 -7.57
N LEU A 315 7.19 -10.74 -8.27
CA LEU A 315 6.93 -9.41 -8.84
C LEU A 315 6.10 -9.51 -10.13
N ARG A 316 5.21 -8.55 -10.32
CA ARG A 316 4.43 -8.31 -11.54
C ARG A 316 4.45 -6.81 -11.86
N ALA A 317 4.32 -6.45 -13.13
CA ALA A 317 4.42 -5.07 -13.58
C ALA A 317 3.27 -4.70 -14.51
N ALA A 318 2.83 -3.45 -14.40
CA ALA A 318 2.01 -2.79 -15.39
C ALA A 318 2.83 -2.54 -16.66
N PRO A 319 2.19 -2.33 -17.83
CA PRO A 319 2.91 -2.07 -19.09
C PRO A 319 3.94 -0.93 -19.01
N ALA A 320 3.69 0.08 -18.17
CA ALA A 320 4.61 1.21 -17.99
C ALA A 320 5.92 0.85 -17.27
N ALA A 321 5.95 -0.24 -16.49
CA ALA A 321 7.10 -0.64 -15.68
C ALA A 321 7.77 -1.95 -16.12
N THR A 322 7.37 -2.52 -17.27
CA THR A 322 7.96 -3.76 -17.82
C THR A 322 9.48 -3.66 -17.94
N ASN A 323 10.02 -2.54 -18.45
CA ASN A 323 11.47 -2.32 -18.56
C ASN A 323 12.21 -2.39 -17.21
N VAL A 324 11.55 -2.04 -16.10
CA VAL A 324 12.13 -2.15 -14.75
C VAL A 324 12.09 -3.60 -14.29
N LEU A 325 10.99 -4.31 -14.55
CA LEU A 325 10.86 -5.72 -14.22
C LEU A 325 11.85 -6.58 -15.00
N ASP A 326 12.03 -6.34 -16.30
CA ASP A 326 12.99 -7.07 -17.14
C ASP A 326 14.43 -6.91 -16.64
N ALA A 327 14.78 -5.71 -16.17
CA ALA A 327 16.08 -5.45 -15.56
C ALA A 327 16.27 -6.21 -14.24
N VAL A 328 15.22 -6.24 -13.41
CA VAL A 328 15.21 -7.01 -12.16
C VAL A 328 15.31 -8.50 -12.42
N ASP A 329 14.60 -9.02 -13.41
CA ASP A 329 14.64 -10.43 -13.81
C ASP A 329 16.00 -10.81 -14.41
N THR A 330 16.64 -9.90 -15.16
CA THR A 330 18.03 -10.06 -15.61
C THR A 330 18.98 -10.21 -14.42
N ILE A 331 18.86 -9.34 -13.40
CA ILE A 331 19.67 -9.41 -12.18
C ILE A 331 19.42 -10.72 -11.43
N ARG A 332 18.15 -11.15 -11.31
CA ARG A 332 17.76 -12.41 -10.68
C ARG A 332 18.39 -13.61 -11.40
N ALA A 333 18.31 -13.65 -12.73
CA ALA A 333 18.91 -14.72 -13.54
C ALA A 333 20.44 -14.77 -13.35
N MET A 334 21.11 -13.61 -13.41
CA MET A 334 22.55 -13.53 -13.18
C MET A 334 22.97 -14.02 -11.78
N ASP A 335 22.17 -13.73 -10.76
CA ASP A 335 22.43 -14.17 -9.39
C ASP A 335 22.26 -15.70 -9.25
N ASN A 336 21.29 -16.29 -9.94
CA ASN A 336 21.06 -17.73 -9.97
C ASN A 336 22.14 -18.49 -10.75
N ASP A 337 22.58 -17.94 -11.88
CA ASP A 337 23.58 -18.54 -12.76
C ASP A 337 25.04 -18.25 -12.32
N GLY A 338 25.23 -17.41 -11.30
CA GLY A 338 26.55 -17.00 -10.82
C GLY A 338 27.34 -16.13 -11.81
N VAL A 339 26.65 -15.55 -12.80
CA VAL A 339 27.27 -14.75 -13.87
C VAL A 339 27.74 -13.42 -13.32
N ARG A 340 29.01 -13.08 -13.58
CA ARG A 340 29.64 -11.85 -13.06
C ARG A 340 29.47 -10.63 -13.96
N LYS A 341 29.52 -10.83 -15.28
CA LYS A 341 29.51 -9.76 -16.29
C LYS A 341 28.08 -9.50 -16.76
N MET A 342 27.73 -8.23 -16.97
CA MET A 342 26.43 -7.86 -17.55
C MET A 342 26.30 -8.38 -18.98
N PRO A 343 25.15 -8.96 -19.37
CA PRO A 343 24.82 -9.23 -20.77
C PRO A 343 24.86 -7.94 -21.60
N ALA A 344 25.27 -8.05 -22.87
CA ALA A 344 25.36 -6.89 -23.76
C ALA A 344 23.97 -6.35 -24.15
N ASP A 345 22.97 -7.22 -24.13
CA ASP A 345 21.55 -6.98 -24.42
C ASP A 345 20.73 -6.67 -23.15
N ALA A 346 21.37 -6.46 -22.00
CA ALA A 346 20.66 -6.15 -20.76
C ALA A 346 19.74 -4.92 -20.94
N PRO A 347 18.48 -4.95 -20.44
CA PRO A 347 17.55 -3.84 -20.62
C PRO A 347 18.11 -2.54 -20.06
N THR A 348 18.11 -1.46 -20.83
CA THR A 348 18.62 -0.13 -20.38
C THR A 348 17.58 0.98 -20.51
N ALA A 349 16.40 0.70 -21.07
CA ALA A 349 15.34 1.69 -21.29
C ALA A 349 14.85 2.36 -19.99
N PHE A 350 14.93 1.65 -18.86
CA PHE A 350 14.57 2.21 -17.55
C PHE A 350 15.61 3.20 -16.98
N VAL A 351 16.83 3.24 -17.54
CA VAL A 351 17.95 4.06 -17.03
C VAL A 351 17.73 5.53 -17.39
N LYS A 352 17.37 6.32 -16.38
CA LYS A 352 17.19 7.78 -16.52
C LYS A 352 18.50 8.48 -16.92
N PRO A 353 18.44 9.63 -17.64
CA PRO A 353 19.63 10.35 -18.12
C PRO A 353 20.69 10.59 -17.03
N ARG A 354 20.26 10.92 -15.82
CA ARG A 354 21.11 11.15 -14.64
C ARG A 354 21.98 9.93 -14.24
N TRP A 355 21.52 8.71 -14.51
CA TRP A 355 22.25 7.48 -14.21
C TRP A 355 23.14 7.01 -15.35
N ARG A 356 22.88 7.43 -16.61
CA ARG A 356 23.58 6.91 -17.79
C ARG A 356 25.12 7.02 -17.71
N PRO A 357 25.73 8.12 -17.24
CA PRO A 357 27.18 8.22 -17.16
C PRO A 357 27.82 7.19 -16.21
N LEU A 358 27.06 6.71 -15.21
CA LEU A 358 27.52 5.75 -14.22
C LEU A 358 27.21 4.30 -14.62
N VAL A 359 26.04 4.08 -15.23
CA VAL A 359 25.59 2.74 -15.65
C VAL A 359 26.27 2.31 -16.95
N MET A 360 26.54 3.24 -17.86
CA MET A 360 27.10 2.95 -19.18
C MET A 360 28.37 3.77 -19.47
N PRO A 361 29.45 3.62 -18.67
CA PRO A 361 30.70 4.33 -18.94
C PRO A 361 31.35 3.76 -20.21
N GLY A 362 31.64 4.61 -21.20
CA GLY A 362 32.42 4.23 -22.38
C GLY A 362 31.82 3.11 -23.25
N GLY A 363 30.49 2.91 -23.22
CA GLY A 363 29.78 1.95 -24.07
C GLY A 363 29.60 0.54 -23.50
N GLY A 364 30.13 0.25 -22.30
CA GLY A 364 29.87 -0.99 -21.57
C GLY A 364 28.96 -0.77 -20.35
N ILE A 365 28.28 -1.81 -19.87
CA ILE A 365 27.40 -1.71 -18.69
C ILE A 365 28.17 -2.03 -17.41
N ASP A 366 28.24 -1.06 -16.49
CA ASP A 366 28.75 -1.27 -15.14
C ASP A 366 27.69 -1.98 -14.28
N ARG A 367 27.97 -3.22 -13.87
CA ARG A 367 27.06 -4.04 -13.07
C ARG A 367 26.63 -3.36 -11.77
N ARG A 368 27.57 -2.73 -11.06
CA ARG A 368 27.34 -2.15 -9.73
C ARG A 368 26.33 -1.02 -9.84
N TYR A 369 26.52 -0.10 -10.78
CA TYR A 369 25.60 1.00 -11.00
C TYR A 369 24.30 0.56 -11.69
N TYR A 370 24.33 -0.46 -12.55
CA TYR A 370 23.14 -1.07 -13.13
C TYR A 370 22.21 -1.62 -12.05
N GLU A 371 22.72 -2.47 -11.15
CA GLU A 371 21.94 -3.03 -10.03
C GLU A 371 21.42 -1.94 -9.10
N LEU A 372 22.24 -0.94 -8.75
CA LEU A 372 21.81 0.18 -7.93
C LEU A 372 20.68 0.99 -8.58
N CYS A 373 20.79 1.22 -9.90
CA CYS A 373 19.77 1.91 -10.68
C CYS A 373 18.48 1.10 -10.73
N ALA A 374 18.56 -0.20 -11.02
CA ALA A 374 17.41 -1.10 -11.10
C ALA A 374 16.68 -1.21 -9.76
N LEU A 375 17.40 -1.38 -8.65
CA LEU A 375 16.79 -1.43 -7.31
C LEU A 375 16.16 -0.09 -6.91
N ALA A 376 16.76 1.04 -7.28
CA ALA A 376 16.16 2.36 -7.06
C ALA A 376 14.90 2.58 -7.93
N ALA A 377 14.90 2.08 -9.17
CA ALA A 377 13.74 2.11 -10.06
C ALA A 377 12.62 1.20 -9.54
N LEU A 378 12.94 -0.04 -9.15
CA LEU A 378 12.02 -1.00 -8.54
C LEU A 378 11.34 -0.42 -7.31
N ARG A 379 12.10 0.20 -6.41
CA ARG A 379 11.55 0.90 -5.24
C ARG A 379 10.52 1.96 -5.62
N ASN A 380 10.79 2.75 -6.66
CA ASN A 380 9.86 3.80 -7.09
C ASN A 380 8.60 3.19 -7.74
N ALA A 381 8.76 2.14 -8.53
CA ALA A 381 7.65 1.41 -9.16
C ALA A 381 6.75 0.70 -8.14
N LEU A 382 7.32 0.13 -7.08
CA LEU A 382 6.57 -0.42 -5.95
C LEU A 382 5.78 0.67 -5.20
N ARG A 383 6.34 1.87 -5.07
CA ARG A 383 5.66 3.01 -4.42
C ARG A 383 4.53 3.60 -5.27
N SER A 384 4.68 3.62 -6.59
CA SER A 384 3.64 4.11 -7.50
C SER A 384 2.53 3.07 -7.75
N GLY A 385 2.80 1.79 -7.44
CA GLY A 385 1.90 0.68 -7.77
C GLY A 385 2.08 0.14 -9.19
N ASP A 386 3.05 0.66 -9.97
CA ASP A 386 3.35 0.16 -11.32
C ASP A 386 3.99 -1.24 -11.28
N ILE A 387 4.61 -1.60 -10.15
CA ILE A 387 5.03 -2.97 -9.83
C ILE A 387 4.34 -3.38 -8.54
N TRP A 388 3.82 -4.61 -8.50
CA TRP A 388 3.19 -5.20 -7.32
C TRP A 388 3.77 -6.57 -7.02
N VAL A 389 3.51 -7.04 -5.80
CA VAL A 389 3.98 -8.32 -5.28
C VAL A 389 2.78 -9.23 -5.04
N GLN A 390 2.80 -10.42 -5.64
CA GLN A 390 1.77 -11.42 -5.38
C GLN A 390 1.77 -11.83 -3.90
N GLY A 391 0.60 -11.82 -3.26
CA GLY A 391 0.44 -12.15 -1.84
C GLY A 391 0.62 -10.96 -0.89
N SER A 392 1.04 -9.79 -1.39
CA SER A 392 1.08 -8.54 -0.60
C SER A 392 -0.33 -7.98 -0.36
N ARG A 393 -0.50 -7.25 0.74
CA ARG A 393 -1.72 -6.48 1.00
C ARG A 393 -1.58 -5.04 0.51
N GLN A 394 -0.44 -4.40 0.75
CA GLN A 394 -0.23 -2.99 0.43
C GLN A 394 0.27 -2.77 -1.00
N PHE A 395 1.10 -3.67 -1.50
CA PHE A 395 1.73 -3.63 -2.82
C PHE A 395 1.06 -4.68 -3.72
N ARG A 396 -0.26 -4.58 -3.88
CA ARG A 396 -1.04 -5.47 -4.76
C ARG A 396 -1.52 -4.73 -6.00
N ASP A 397 -1.96 -5.49 -7.00
CA ASP A 397 -2.57 -4.93 -8.20
C ASP A 397 -3.71 -3.97 -7.82
N PHE A 398 -3.81 -2.84 -8.51
CA PHE A 398 -4.91 -1.91 -8.30
C PHE A 398 -6.25 -2.58 -8.67
N ASP A 399 -6.26 -3.38 -9.73
CA ASP A 399 -7.48 -4.02 -10.24
C ASP A 399 -8.03 -5.07 -9.27
N ASP A 400 -7.18 -5.63 -8.39
CA ASP A 400 -7.59 -6.53 -7.31
C ASP A 400 -8.51 -5.86 -6.25
N TYR A 401 -8.59 -4.53 -6.23
CA TYR A 401 -9.53 -3.79 -5.38
C TYR A 401 -10.89 -3.57 -6.03
N LEU A 402 -10.99 -3.77 -7.35
CA LEU A 402 -12.20 -3.54 -8.10
C LEU A 402 -13.07 -4.80 -8.14
N LEU A 403 -14.36 -4.61 -8.43
CA LEU A 403 -15.23 -5.73 -8.80
C LEU A 403 -14.71 -6.31 -10.13
N PRO A 404 -14.53 -7.64 -10.23
CA PRO A 404 -14.22 -8.28 -11.50
C PRO A 404 -15.20 -7.82 -12.57
N THR A 405 -14.71 -7.54 -13.78
CA THR A 405 -15.53 -6.97 -14.86
C THR A 405 -16.76 -7.83 -15.16
N GLU A 406 -16.61 -9.15 -15.12
CA GLU A 406 -17.70 -10.12 -15.30
C GLU A 406 -18.78 -9.97 -14.22
N ASN A 407 -18.37 -9.87 -12.94
CA ASN A 407 -19.29 -9.67 -11.83
C ASN A 407 -19.98 -8.31 -11.93
N PHE A 408 -19.25 -7.27 -12.30
CA PHE A 408 -19.81 -5.94 -12.51
C PHE A 408 -20.85 -5.95 -13.63
N GLN A 409 -20.56 -6.62 -14.76
CA GLN A 409 -21.49 -6.79 -15.88
C GLN A 409 -22.76 -7.56 -15.46
N ALA A 410 -22.62 -8.63 -14.68
CA ALA A 410 -23.76 -9.38 -14.16
C ALA A 410 -24.66 -8.53 -13.23
N ILE A 411 -24.06 -7.73 -12.35
CA ILE A 411 -24.81 -6.82 -11.45
C ILE A 411 -25.50 -5.70 -12.24
N MET A 412 -24.83 -5.14 -13.25
CA MET A 412 -25.39 -4.18 -14.21
C MET A 412 -26.61 -4.75 -14.92
N GLN A 413 -26.50 -5.94 -15.50
CA GLN A 413 -27.59 -6.60 -16.23
C GLN A 413 -28.77 -6.97 -15.32
N GLY A 414 -28.50 -7.33 -14.07
CA GLY A 414 -29.54 -7.65 -13.09
C GLY A 414 -30.28 -6.42 -12.53
N ASN A 415 -29.86 -5.20 -12.86
CA ASN A 415 -30.40 -3.95 -12.32
C ASN A 415 -30.39 -3.89 -10.77
N VAL A 416 -29.43 -4.58 -10.14
CA VAL A 416 -29.33 -4.74 -8.67
C VAL A 416 -28.31 -3.77 -8.06
N LEU A 417 -27.73 -2.87 -8.85
CA LEU A 417 -26.75 -1.89 -8.36
C LEU A 417 -27.44 -0.94 -7.36
N PRO A 418 -27.11 -0.98 -6.06
CA PRO A 418 -27.72 -0.13 -5.04
C PRO A 418 -27.02 1.23 -4.99
N LEU A 419 -26.45 1.65 -6.11
CA LEU A 419 -25.74 2.90 -6.27
C LEU A 419 -26.56 3.75 -7.23
N PRO A 420 -26.90 5.00 -6.87
CA PRO A 420 -27.54 5.95 -7.77
C PRO A 420 -26.48 6.47 -8.76
N ILE A 421 -25.94 5.58 -9.59
CA ILE A 421 -24.99 5.94 -10.65
C ILE A 421 -25.80 6.13 -11.92
N PHE A 422 -25.59 7.28 -12.55
CA PHE A 422 -26.01 7.46 -13.93
C PHE A 422 -25.13 6.56 -14.78
N ALA A 423 -25.75 5.57 -15.44
CA ALA A 423 -25.05 4.66 -16.35
C ALA A 423 -24.48 5.39 -17.58
N ASP A 424 -24.98 6.59 -17.86
CA ASP A 424 -24.55 7.45 -18.95
C ASP A 424 -23.90 8.74 -18.39
N CYS A 425 -22.68 9.03 -18.84
CA CYS A 425 -21.88 10.15 -18.40
C CYS A 425 -22.44 11.50 -18.88
N ASP A 426 -23.01 11.53 -20.09
CA ASP A 426 -23.45 12.78 -20.72
C ASP A 426 -24.66 13.40 -20.00
N PRO A 427 -25.72 12.64 -19.65
CA PRO A 427 -26.82 13.13 -18.82
C PRO A 427 -26.35 13.63 -17.45
N TYR A 428 -25.41 12.90 -16.82
CA TYR A 428 -24.85 13.29 -15.52
C TYR A 428 -24.09 14.62 -15.58
N LEU A 429 -23.21 14.78 -16.55
CA LEU A 429 -22.45 16.02 -16.74
C LEU A 429 -23.36 17.19 -17.05
N LYS A 430 -24.42 16.96 -17.84
CA LYS A 430 -25.44 17.97 -18.15
C LYS A 430 -26.20 18.41 -16.90
N GLU A 431 -26.65 17.46 -16.07
CA GLU A 431 -27.32 17.74 -14.80
C GLU A 431 -26.39 18.49 -13.83
N ARG A 432 -25.14 18.06 -13.68
CA ARG A 432 -24.16 18.72 -12.81
C ARG A 432 -23.81 20.13 -13.28
N ARG A 433 -23.73 20.34 -14.60
CA ARG A 433 -23.52 21.68 -15.18
C ARG A 433 -24.71 22.60 -14.92
N GLN A 434 -25.94 22.13 -15.12
CA GLN A 434 -27.14 22.90 -14.76
C GLN A 434 -27.20 23.24 -13.27
N LEU A 435 -26.89 22.28 -12.40
CA LEU A 435 -26.86 22.52 -10.96
C LEU A 435 -25.78 23.56 -10.58
N LEU A 436 -24.61 23.48 -11.21
CA LEU A 436 -23.54 24.46 -11.01
C LEU A 436 -23.98 25.87 -11.45
N GLU A 437 -24.57 26.00 -12.64
CA GLU A 437 -25.10 27.25 -13.17
C GLU A 437 -26.17 27.85 -12.24
N GLN A 438 -27.12 27.04 -11.76
CA GLN A 438 -28.12 27.47 -10.79
C GLN A 438 -27.48 27.98 -9.49
N ARG A 439 -26.49 27.26 -8.95
CA ARG A 439 -25.80 27.63 -7.70
C ARG A 439 -24.96 28.90 -7.88
N LEU A 440 -24.30 29.07 -9.02
CA LEU A 440 -23.56 30.28 -9.37
C LEU A 440 -24.49 31.49 -9.48
N ALA A 441 -25.64 31.34 -10.14
CA ALA A 441 -26.66 32.39 -10.23
C ALA A 441 -27.22 32.78 -8.85
N THR A 442 -27.28 31.83 -7.91
CA THR A 442 -27.72 32.10 -6.54
C THR A 442 -26.64 32.84 -5.72
N ALA A 443 -25.36 32.61 -6.02
CA ALA A 443 -24.22 33.18 -5.30
C ALA A 443 -23.77 34.56 -5.82
N SER A 444 -24.26 35.00 -6.98
CA SER A 444 -23.97 36.31 -7.57
C SER A 444 -25.28 37.05 -7.85
N PRO A 445 -25.85 37.79 -6.88
CA PRO A 445 -26.99 38.65 -7.17
C PRO A 445 -26.55 39.76 -8.15
N PRO A 446 -27.42 40.20 -9.07
CA PRO A 446 -27.10 41.28 -10.00
C PRO A 446 -26.84 42.57 -9.22
N ILE A 447 -25.70 43.22 -9.48
CA ILE A 447 -25.43 44.58 -9.01
C ILE A 447 -26.33 45.52 -9.81
N THR A 448 -27.55 45.76 -9.30
CA THR A 448 -28.44 46.78 -9.84
C THR A 448 -28.15 48.13 -9.17
N GLY A 449 -27.47 49.00 -9.92
CA GLY A 449 -27.73 50.45 -9.99
C GLY A 449 -27.48 51.32 -8.74
N CYS A 450 -26.31 51.96 -8.69
CA CYS A 450 -26.12 53.21 -7.95
C CYS A 450 -26.36 54.39 -8.91
N PRO A 451 -27.26 55.36 -8.64
CA PRO A 451 -27.57 56.42 -9.59
C PRO A 451 -26.56 57.57 -9.46
N MET A 452 -25.72 57.80 -10.47
CA MET A 452 -25.02 59.08 -10.60
C MET A 452 -25.94 60.10 -11.28
N ARG A 453 -26.28 61.15 -10.53
CA ARG A 453 -26.99 62.33 -11.00
C ARG A 453 -26.16 63.07 -12.05
N SER A 454 -26.77 63.29 -13.21
CA SER A 454 -26.36 64.29 -14.19
C SER A 454 -26.67 65.69 -13.64
N SER A 455 -25.65 66.49 -13.41
CA SER A 455 -25.79 67.95 -13.33
C SER A 455 -24.57 68.58 -13.97
N LEU A 456 -24.76 69.18 -15.16
CA LEU A 456 -24.23 70.49 -15.57
C LEU A 456 -24.38 70.66 -17.09
N ASN A 457 -25.41 71.41 -17.49
CA ASN A 457 -25.30 72.40 -18.55
C ASN A 457 -26.50 73.36 -18.48
N ARG A 458 -26.27 74.56 -17.96
CA ARG A 458 -26.97 75.82 -18.31
C ARG A 458 -26.15 77.01 -17.80
N ALA A 459 -25.89 77.92 -18.74
CA ALA A 459 -25.21 79.23 -18.69
C ALA A 459 -23.69 79.21 -18.57
#